data_AF-A0A0B3AP10-F1
#
_entry.id   AF-A0A0B3AP10-F1
#
_cell.length_a   1.000
_cell.length_b   1.000
_cell.length_c   1.000
_cell.angle_alpha   90.00
_cell.angle_beta   90.00
_cell.angle_gamma   90.00
#
_symmetry.space_group_name_H-M   'P 1'
#
loop_
_entity.id
_entity.type
_entity.pdbx_description
1 polymer ?
#
loop_
_entity_poly.entity_id
_entity_poly.type
_entity_poly.pdbx_seq_one_letter_code
_entity_poly.pdbx_strand_id
1 'polypeptide(L)'
;MDILVQKHMLEHADGSGLPGVVINYNCIEFSCETGLVGKLEAFASKYSHVYVAPFPKMSVKIALTRHGKIETMDSFDEPKIEAFIRAG
;
A
#
# COMPACT_ATOMS: atom_id res chain seq x y z
N MET A 1 5.98 4.04 15.29
CA MET A 1 4.69 3.91 14.59
C MET A 1 3.97 2.76 15.25
N ASP A 2 2.86 3.03 15.92
CA ASP A 2 2.12 2.03 16.69
C ASP A 2 1.24 1.22 15.73
N ILE A 3 1.36 -0.11 15.76
CA ILE A 3 0.70 -1.04 14.83
C ILE A 3 -0.83 -0.94 14.92
N LEU A 4 -1.37 -0.47 16.06
CA LEU A 4 -2.81 -0.36 16.29
C LEU A 4 -3.50 0.66 15.37
N VAL A 5 -2.81 1.75 15.00
CA VAL A 5 -3.37 2.77 14.09
C VAL A 5 -3.52 2.23 12.67
N GLN A 6 -2.59 1.40 12.21
CA GLN A 6 -2.69 0.79 10.87
C GLN A 6 -3.75 -0.31 10.81
N LYS A 7 -3.97 -1.04 11.91
CA LYS A 7 -5.01 -2.08 11.99
C LYS A 7 -6.42 -1.49 11.94
N HIS A 8 -6.67 -0.38 12.66
CA HIS A 8 -7.97 0.30 12.66
C HIS A 8 -8.36 0.88 11.28
N MET A 9 -7.39 1.37 10.50
CA MET A 9 -7.62 1.86 9.12
C MET A 9 -7.95 0.74 8.12
N LEU A 10 -7.57 -0.50 8.42
CA LEU A 10 -7.92 -1.68 7.62
C LEU A 10 -9.26 -2.31 8.03
N GLU A 11 -9.72 -2.07 9.26
CA GLU A 11 -10.95 -2.66 9.84
C GLU A 11 -12.21 -1.79 9.64
N HIS A 12 -12.07 -0.46 9.43
CA HIS A 12 -13.21 0.46 9.39
C HIS A 12 -13.24 1.32 8.12
N ALA A 13 -13.69 0.76 7.00
CA ALA A 13 -14.48 1.53 6.04
C ALA A 13 -15.94 1.63 6.55
N ASP A 14 -16.13 2.07 7.81
CA ASP A 14 -17.40 2.32 8.50
C ASP A 14 -18.58 1.32 8.26
N GLY A 15 -18.28 0.04 7.98
CA GLY A 15 -19.29 -1.01 7.83
C GLY A 15 -20.10 -1.01 6.52
N SER A 16 -19.70 -0.25 5.49
CA SER A 16 -20.35 -0.31 4.16
C SER A 16 -19.42 -0.05 2.96
N GLY A 17 -18.16 0.36 3.19
CA GLY A 17 -17.18 0.62 2.12
C GLY A 17 -16.28 -0.57 1.78
N LEU A 18 -15.56 -0.47 0.66
CA LEU A 18 -14.51 -1.42 0.28
C LEU A 18 -13.40 -1.45 1.35
N PRO A 19 -12.80 -2.62 1.64
CA PRO A 19 -11.72 -2.72 2.62
C PRO A 19 -10.51 -1.88 2.20
N GLY A 20 -9.88 -1.24 3.17
CA GLY A 20 -8.69 -0.40 2.93
C GLY A 20 -7.52 -1.21 2.39
N VAL A 21 -6.78 -0.62 1.45
CA VAL A 21 -5.49 -1.12 0.96
C VAL A 21 -4.42 -0.09 1.27
N VAL A 22 -3.33 -0.54 1.89
CA VAL A 22 -2.15 0.31 2.14
C VAL A 22 -1.01 -0.16 1.26
N ILE A 23 -0.45 0.78 0.50
CA ILE A 23 0.78 0.60 -0.27
C ILE A 23 1.93 1.22 0.53
N ASN A 24 2.69 0.37 1.20
CA ASN A 24 3.87 0.80 1.92
C ASN A 24 5.11 0.76 1.02
N TYR A 25 6.01 1.72 1.19
CA TYR A 25 7.30 1.74 0.48
C TYR A 25 8.48 2.01 1.43
N ASN A 26 9.64 1.44 1.12
CA ASN A 26 10.90 1.71 1.81
C ASN A 26 11.97 2.19 0.83
N CYS A 27 12.22 3.50 0.82
CA CYS A 27 13.30 4.12 0.03
C CYS A 27 14.54 4.44 0.86
N ILE A 28 14.58 4.03 2.13
CA ILE A 28 15.75 4.22 3.00
C ILE A 28 16.72 3.05 2.82
N GLU A 29 16.20 1.81 2.88
CA GLU A 29 17.02 0.61 2.71
C GLU A 29 17.18 0.23 1.22
N PHE A 30 16.20 0.59 0.39
CA PHE A 30 16.20 0.26 -1.03
C PHE A 30 16.33 1.49 -1.91
N SER A 31 17.05 1.35 -3.02
CA SER A 31 17.06 2.37 -4.07
C SER A 31 15.70 2.43 -4.76
N CYS A 32 14.98 3.53 -4.54
CA CYS A 32 13.78 3.86 -5.26
C CYS A 32 14.12 4.64 -6.53
N GLU A 33 13.55 4.21 -7.66
CA GLU A 33 13.65 4.94 -8.91
C GLU A 33 13.02 6.34 -8.78
N THR A 34 13.54 7.29 -9.56
CA THR A 34 13.00 8.65 -9.62
C THR A 34 11.51 8.61 -9.97
N GLY A 35 10.70 9.24 -9.12
CA GLY A 35 9.26 9.30 -9.31
C GLY A 35 8.48 8.06 -8.85
N LEU A 36 9.11 7.07 -8.20
CA LEU A 36 8.39 5.91 -7.65
C LEU A 36 7.23 6.33 -6.75
N VAL A 37 7.51 7.18 -5.77
CA VAL A 37 6.49 7.65 -4.80
C VAL A 37 5.36 8.37 -5.53
N GLY A 38 5.69 9.25 -6.48
CA GLY A 38 4.68 9.94 -7.30
C GLY A 38 3.84 8.99 -8.16
N LYS A 39 4.40 7.92 -8.71
CA LYS A 39 3.64 6.88 -9.43
C LYS A 39 2.67 6.15 -8.49
N LEU A 40 3.12 5.81 -7.29
CA LEU A 40 2.29 5.16 -6.27
C LEU A 40 1.14 6.07 -5.83
N GLU A 41 1.42 7.35 -5.54
CA GLU A 41 0.41 8.33 -5.14
C GLU A 41 -0.59 8.62 -6.26
N ALA A 42 -0.12 8.82 -7.49
CA ALA A 42 -0.99 9.03 -8.66
C ALA A 42 -1.89 7.82 -8.92
N PHE A 43 -1.37 6.61 -8.72
CA PHE A 43 -2.16 5.39 -8.82
C PHE A 43 -3.19 5.29 -7.68
N ALA A 44 -2.78 5.50 -6.44
CA ALA A 44 -3.66 5.40 -5.28
C ALA A 44 -4.81 6.43 -5.34
N SER A 45 -4.56 7.63 -5.90
CA SER A 45 -5.59 8.66 -6.10
C SER A 45 -6.76 8.22 -6.99
N LYS A 46 -6.63 7.11 -7.73
CA LYS A 46 -7.74 6.50 -8.51
C LYS A 46 -8.78 5.82 -7.61
N TYR A 47 -8.47 5.57 -6.35
CA TYR A 47 -9.29 4.80 -5.42
C TYR A 47 -9.47 5.55 -4.09
N SER A 48 -10.69 5.61 -3.57
CA SER A 48 -10.99 6.26 -2.28
C SER A 48 -10.51 5.50 -1.05
N HIS A 49 -10.11 4.24 -1.21
CA HIS A 49 -9.76 3.30 -0.13
C HIS A 49 -8.31 2.80 -0.21
N VAL A 50 -7.48 3.41 -1.06
CA VAL A 50 -6.07 3.03 -1.24
C VAL A 50 -5.18 4.16 -0.73
N TYR A 51 -4.23 3.82 0.13
CA TYR A 51 -3.37 4.79 0.81
C TYR A 51 -1.90 4.45 0.56
N VAL A 52 -1.06 5.47 0.34
CA VAL A 52 0.38 5.30 0.19
C VAL A 52 1.08 5.83 1.43
N ALA A 53 2.00 5.06 2.00
CA ALA A 53 2.71 5.49 3.20
C ALA A 53 4.16 4.97 3.27
N PRO A 54 5.15 5.81 3.62
CA PRO A 54 6.50 5.33 3.85
C PRO A 54 6.55 4.40 5.06
N PHE A 55 7.28 3.29 4.95
CA PHE A 55 7.57 2.41 6.08
C PHE A 55 9.06 1.99 6.05
N PRO A 56 9.96 2.83 6.61
CA PRO A 56 11.42 2.65 6.52
C PRO A 56 11.99 1.39 7.17
N LYS A 57 11.21 0.73 8.05
CA LYS A 57 11.64 -0.45 8.80
C LYS A 57 11.28 -1.76 8.11
N MET A 58 10.66 -1.73 6.93
CA MET A 58 10.33 -2.95 6.18
C MET A 58 11.55 -3.47 5.42
N SER A 59 11.78 -4.76 5.45
CA SER A 59 12.84 -5.43 4.66
C SER A 59 12.45 -5.69 3.20
N VAL A 60 11.49 -4.94 2.66
CA VAL A 60 11.03 -5.01 1.27
C VAL A 60 10.81 -3.60 0.72
N LYS A 61 10.99 -3.42 -0.60
CA LYS A 61 10.84 -2.10 -1.23
C LYS A 61 9.40 -1.62 -1.24
N ILE A 62 8.45 -2.47 -1.65
CA ILE A 62 7.03 -2.14 -1.70
C ILE A 62 6.24 -3.30 -1.10
N ALA A 63 5.25 -2.98 -0.26
CA ALA A 63 4.31 -3.94 0.31
C ALA A 63 2.87 -3.44 0.16
N LEU A 64 2.02 -4.25 -0.47
CA LEU A 64 0.58 -4.06 -0.52
C LEU A 64 -0.05 -4.83 0.63
N THR A 65 -0.82 -4.14 1.46
CA THR A 65 -1.44 -4.72 2.64
C THR A 65 -2.94 -4.46 2.60
N ARG A 66 -3.72 -5.51 2.79
CA ARG A 66 -5.16 -5.46 3.04
C ARG A 66 -5.52 -6.48 4.12
N HIS A 67 -6.78 -6.52 4.53
CA HIS A 67 -7.20 -7.47 5.56
C HIS A 67 -6.83 -8.92 5.20
N GLY A 68 -6.03 -9.56 6.06
CA GLY A 68 -5.60 -10.96 5.93
C GLY A 68 -4.62 -11.26 4.78
N LYS A 69 -4.12 -10.27 4.04
CA LYS A 69 -3.19 -10.50 2.93
C LYS A 69 -2.12 -9.40 2.80
N ILE A 70 -0.89 -9.84 2.60
CA ILE A 70 0.25 -8.99 2.25
C ILE A 70 0.84 -9.51 0.95
N GLU A 71 1.18 -8.62 0.03
CA GLU A 71 1.93 -8.92 -1.18
C GLU A 71 3.09 -7.95 -1.34
N THR A 72 4.26 -8.45 -1.71
CA THR A 72 5.49 -7.64 -1.82
C THR A 72 5.98 -7.56 -3.25
N MET A 73 6.73 -6.49 -3.56
CA MET A 73 7.34 -6.29 -4.86
C MET A 73 8.56 -5.36 -4.78
N ASP A 74 9.47 -5.53 -5.73
CA ASP A 74 10.73 -4.79 -5.80
C ASP A 74 10.69 -3.57 -6.73
N SER A 75 9.60 -3.41 -7.50
CA SER A 75 9.40 -2.34 -8.48
C SER A 75 7.91 -2.01 -8.60
N PHE A 76 7.60 -0.81 -9.12
CA PHE A 76 6.22 -0.43 -9.42
C PHE A 76 5.67 -1.28 -10.58
N ASP A 77 4.57 -1.98 -10.32
CA ASP A 77 3.87 -2.79 -11.30
C ASP A 77 2.36 -2.49 -11.20
N GLU A 78 1.91 -1.56 -12.04
CA GLU A 78 0.50 -1.11 -12.05
C GLU A 78 -0.51 -2.28 -12.16
N PRO A 79 -0.39 -3.22 -13.12
CA PRO A 79 -1.38 -4.28 -13.25
C PRO A 79 -1.39 -5.24 -12.05
N LYS A 80 -0.25 -5.51 -11.42
CA LYS A 80 -0.20 -6.32 -10.20
C LYS A 80 -0.85 -5.61 -9.02
N ILE A 81 -0.60 -4.31 -8.86
CA ILE A 81 -1.22 -3.51 -7.79
C ILE A 81 -2.75 -3.45 -8.00
N GLU A 82 -3.20 -3.23 -9.23
CA GLU A 82 -4.63 -3.24 -9.56
C GLU A 82 -5.26 -4.61 -9.27
N ALA A 83 -4.62 -5.70 -9.66
CA ALA A 83 -5.11 -7.05 -9.39
C ALA A 83 -5.22 -7.31 -7.87
N PHE A 84 -4.25 -6.85 -7.08
CA PHE A 84 -4.30 -6.97 -5.62
C PHE A 84 -5.44 -6.16 -5.00
N ILE A 85 -5.74 -4.96 -5.51
CA ILE A 85 -6.86 -4.14 -5.02
C ILE A 85 -8.20 -4.78 -5.38
N ARG A 86 -8.36 -5.24 -6.63
CA ARG A 86 -9.63 -5.82 -7.14
C ARG A 86 -9.96 -7.20 -6.57
N ALA A 87 -8.96 -7.96 -6.12
CA ALA A 87 -9.16 -9.34 -5.67
C ALA A 87 -9.76 -9.46 -4.26
N GLY A 88 -10.24 -8.38 -3.63
CA GLY A 88 -10.65 -8.32 -2.22
C GLY A 88 -11.84 -7.41 -2.06
#